data_AF-A0A9D5QGB9-F1
#
_entry.id   AF-A0A9D5QGB9-F1
#
_cell.length_a   1.000
_cell.length_b   1.000
_cell.length_c   1.000
_cell.angle_alpha   90.00
_cell.angle_beta   90.00
_cell.angle_gamma   90.00
#
_symmetry.space_group_name_H-M   'P 1'
#
loop_
_entity.id
_entity.type
_entity.pdbx_description
1 polymer ?
#
loop_
_entity_poly.entity_id
_entity_poly.type
_entity_poly.pdbx_seq_one_letter_code
_entity_poly.pdbx_strand_id
1 'polypeptide(L)'
;ENTIERAVVLTKTGTIRPDVLSMKSVGGTKGTDGFKAGMTIAEAEKELILHTLDFCGQNRTKAAEMLDISIRTLRNKLNDYGVGKAEA
;
A
#
# COMPACT_ATOMS: atom_id res chain seq x y z
N GLU A 1 2.44 -25.83 12.98
CA GLU A 1 1.14 -26.38 12.53
C GLU A 1 0.94 -25.99 11.07
N ASN A 2 0.95 -26.97 10.18
CA ASN A 2 1.30 -26.82 8.77
C ASN A 2 0.27 -26.02 7.96
N THR A 3 0.70 -24.95 7.28
CA THR A 3 -0.12 -24.24 6.28
C THR A 3 -0.69 -25.20 5.23
N ILE A 4 0.08 -26.23 4.87
CA ILE A 4 -0.33 -27.26 3.91
C ILE A 4 -1.51 -28.08 4.45
N GLU A 5 -1.50 -28.46 5.73
CA GLU A 5 -2.61 -29.21 6.34
C GLU A 5 -3.90 -28.39 6.35
N ARG A 6 -3.81 -27.10 6.70
CA ARG A 6 -4.97 -26.18 6.68
C ARG A 6 -5.50 -25.98 5.27
N ALA A 7 -4.63 -25.81 4.28
CA ALA A 7 -5.04 -25.66 2.88
C ALA A 7 -5.79 -26.90 2.36
N VAL A 8 -5.35 -28.10 2.75
CA VAL A 8 -6.00 -29.38 2.41
C VAL A 8 -7.37 -29.51 3.09
N VAL A 9 -7.50 -29.12 4.37
CA VAL A 9 -8.80 -29.16 5.08
C VAL A 9 -9.80 -28.15 4.50
N LEU A 10 -9.34 -26.98 4.06
CA LEU A 10 -10.18 -25.91 3.52
C LEU A 10 -10.64 -26.17 2.07
N THR A 11 -9.96 -27.04 1.33
CA THR A 11 -10.29 -27.33 -0.08
C THR A 11 -11.17 -28.57 -0.20
N LYS A 12 -12.48 -28.36 -0.48
CA LYS A 12 -13.46 -29.44 -0.70
C LYS A 12 -13.38 -30.08 -2.10
N THR A 13 -12.72 -29.41 -3.04
CA THR A 13 -12.47 -29.88 -4.40
C THR A 13 -10.96 -29.95 -4.56
N GLY A 14 -10.41 -31.08 -4.96
CA GLY A 14 -8.98 -31.45 -4.92
C GLY A 14 -7.99 -30.58 -5.72
N THR A 15 -8.28 -29.31 -5.94
CA THR A 15 -7.39 -28.31 -6.51
C THR A 15 -7.17 -27.19 -5.49
N ILE A 16 -5.93 -27.06 -5.01
CA ILE A 16 -5.54 -26.00 -4.09
C ILE A 16 -5.29 -24.72 -4.91
N ARG A 17 -6.21 -23.76 -4.81
CA ARG A 17 -6.04 -22.43 -5.44
C ARG A 17 -5.05 -21.60 -4.61
N PRO A 18 -4.22 -20.75 -5.23
CA PRO A 18 -3.23 -19.92 -4.52
C PRO A 18 -3.85 -19.00 -3.46
N ASP A 19 -5.14 -18.68 -3.60
CA ASP A 19 -5.92 -17.88 -2.67
C ASP A 19 -5.93 -18.45 -1.23
N VAL A 20 -6.03 -19.79 -1.08
CA VAL A 20 -6.07 -20.45 0.24
C VAL A 20 -4.68 -20.61 0.88
N LEU A 21 -3.63 -20.39 0.08
CA LEU A 21 -2.23 -20.48 0.51
C LEU A 21 -1.67 -19.13 0.96
N SER A 22 -2.50 -18.09 1.05
CA SER A 22 -2.12 -16.76 1.53
C SER A 22 -1.71 -16.80 2.99
N MET A 23 -0.51 -17.31 3.24
CA MET A 23 0.23 -17.16 4.47
C MET A 23 0.47 -15.68 4.65
N LYS A 24 0.18 -15.18 5.85
CA LYS A 24 0.60 -13.85 6.31
C LYS A 24 2.10 -13.75 5.97
N SER A 25 2.45 -13.01 4.93
CA SER A 25 3.82 -12.89 4.48
C SER A 25 4.58 -12.15 5.58
N VAL A 26 5.30 -12.89 6.40
CA VAL A 26 6.22 -12.34 7.39
C VAL A 26 7.52 -12.05 6.63
N GLY A 27 7.49 -11.00 5.80
CA GLY A 27 8.68 -10.51 5.11
C GLY A 27 8.43 -10.05 3.67
N GLY A 28 8.33 -8.72 3.50
CA GLY A 28 8.96 -8.07 2.35
C GLY A 28 8.19 -7.98 1.04
N THR A 29 6.92 -7.61 1.07
CA THR A 29 6.32 -6.83 -0.02
C THR A 29 5.72 -5.57 0.60
N LYS A 30 6.38 -4.42 0.48
CA LYS A 30 5.78 -3.09 0.71
C LYS A 30 4.74 -2.84 -0.39
N GLY A 31 3.68 -3.62 -0.37
CA GLY A 31 2.60 -3.62 -1.35
C GLY A 31 1.33 -3.88 -0.58
N THR A 32 0.50 -2.84 -0.51
CA THR A 32 -0.90 -2.91 -0.05
C THR A 32 -1.09 -3.25 1.42
N ASP A 33 -0.62 -2.39 2.34
CA ASP A 33 -1.44 -2.15 3.53
C ASP A 33 -2.66 -1.35 3.05
N GLY A 34 -3.62 -2.03 2.43
CA GLY A 34 -4.87 -1.40 1.99
C GLY A 34 -5.52 -0.67 3.17
N PHE A 35 -6.16 0.47 2.87
CA PHE A 35 -6.80 1.37 3.85
C PHE A 35 -7.36 0.61 5.06
N LYS A 36 -6.79 0.84 6.24
CA LYS A 36 -7.24 0.18 7.48
C LYS A 36 -8.46 0.91 8.02
N ALA A 37 -9.48 0.15 8.41
CA ALA A 37 -10.63 0.73 9.11
C ALA A 37 -10.15 1.38 10.43
N GLY A 38 -10.45 2.67 10.60
CA GLY A 38 -9.95 3.49 11.73
C GLY A 38 -8.80 4.44 11.38
N MET A 39 -8.24 4.34 10.16
CA MET A 39 -7.26 5.29 9.65
C MET A 39 -7.89 6.67 9.42
N THR A 40 -7.14 7.72 9.72
CA THR A 40 -7.60 9.08 9.42
C THR A 40 -7.50 9.37 7.93
N ILE A 41 -8.33 10.31 7.45
CA ILE A 41 -8.29 10.77 6.05
C ILE A 41 -6.88 11.29 5.69
N ALA A 42 -6.22 11.97 6.62
CA ALA A 42 -4.89 12.53 6.40
C ALA A 42 -3.82 11.44 6.19
N GLU A 43 -3.87 10.36 6.97
CA GLU A 43 -2.94 9.24 6.81
C GLU A 43 -3.22 8.47 5.51
N ALA A 44 -4.49 8.23 5.20
CA ALA A 44 -4.92 7.58 3.97
C ALA A 44 -4.46 8.37 2.73
N GLU A 45 -4.61 9.69 2.77
CA GLU A 45 -4.15 10.59 1.73
C GLU A 45 -2.62 10.58 1.58
N LYS A 46 -1.88 10.59 2.70
CA LYS A 46 -0.42 10.52 2.69
C LYS A 46 0.07 9.24 2.03
N GLU A 47 -0.49 8.10 2.42
CA GLU A 47 -0.13 6.79 1.86
C GLU A 47 -0.44 6.74 0.35
N LEU A 48 -1.60 7.26 -0.07
CA LEU A 48 -1.96 7.37 -1.48
C LEU A 48 -0.95 8.22 -2.27
N ILE A 49 -0.57 9.39 -1.77
CA ILE A 49 0.40 10.27 -2.42
C ILE A 49 1.77 9.60 -2.58
N LEU A 50 2.23 8.90 -1.55
CA LEU A 50 3.52 8.19 -1.58
C LEU A 50 3.49 7.05 -2.60
N HIS A 51 2.43 6.25 -2.61
CA HIS A 51 2.27 5.17 -3.59
C HIS A 51 2.21 5.69 -5.02
N THR A 52 1.49 6.78 -5.28
CA THR A 52 1.43 7.39 -6.61
C THR A 52 2.78 7.97 -7.03
N LEU A 53 3.55 8.54 -6.10
CA LEU A 53 4.92 8.99 -6.37
C LEU A 53 5.84 7.83 -6.72
N ASP A 54 5.81 6.73 -5.97
CA ASP A 54 6.61 5.55 -6.25
C ASP A 54 6.23 4.94 -7.61
N PHE A 55 4.94 4.85 -7.91
CA PHE A 55 4.43 4.39 -9.21
C PHE A 55 4.91 5.27 -10.37
N CYS A 56 4.98 6.59 -10.17
CA CYS A 56 5.49 7.54 -11.16
C CYS A 56 7.02 7.71 -11.13
N GLY A 57 7.77 6.93 -10.36
CA GLY A 57 9.24 7.02 -10.26
C GLY A 57 9.71 8.36 -9.67
N GLN A 58 9.05 8.84 -8.61
CA GLN A 58 9.26 10.13 -7.95
C GLN A 58 9.02 11.37 -8.84
N ASN A 59 8.36 11.20 -9.98
CA ASN A 59 7.97 12.33 -10.82
C ASN A 59 6.73 13.05 -10.26
N ARG A 60 6.97 14.18 -9.60
CA ARG A 60 5.94 14.99 -8.92
C ARG A 60 4.89 15.55 -9.88
N THR A 61 5.25 15.87 -11.12
CA THR A 61 4.30 16.39 -12.12
C THR A 61 3.30 15.30 -12.51
N LYS A 62 3.80 14.12 -12.88
CA LYS A 62 2.94 12.98 -13.25
C LYS A 62 2.08 12.47 -12.09
N ALA A 63 2.64 12.48 -10.88
CA ALA A 63 1.89 12.09 -9.69
C ALA A 63 0.74 13.08 -9.39
N ALA A 64 0.98 14.38 -9.55
CA ALA A 64 -0.06 15.41 -9.37
C ALA A 64 -1.19 15.27 -10.40
N GLU A 65 -0.85 15.01 -11.68
CA GLU A 65 -1.82 14.73 -12.73
C GLU A 65 -2.66 13.48 -12.44
N MET A 66 -2.04 12.42 -11.94
CA MET A 66 -2.73 11.17 -11.61
C MET A 66 -3.66 11.29 -10.40
N LEU A 67 -3.31 12.16 -9.44
CA LEU A 67 -4.11 12.45 -8.25
C LEU A 67 -5.15 13.56 -8.47
N ASP A 68 -5.20 14.14 -9.68
CA ASP A 68 -6.06 15.27 -10.05
C ASP A 68 -5.93 16.48 -9.10
N ILE A 69 -4.69 16.80 -8.71
CA ILE A 69 -4.37 17.96 -7.87
C ILE A 69 -3.31 18.83 -8.52
N SER A 70 -3.26 20.11 -8.14
CA SER A 70 -2.18 20.98 -8.59
C SER A 70 -0.83 20.53 -8.02
N ILE A 71 0.26 20.74 -8.78
CA ILE A 71 1.65 20.51 -8.31
C ILE A 71 1.92 21.30 -7.01
N ARG A 72 1.32 22.49 -6.86
CA ARG A 72 1.42 23.30 -5.64
C ARG A 72 0.77 22.58 -4.46
N THR A 73 -0.41 22.00 -4.64
CA THR A 73 -1.11 21.22 -3.61
C THR A 73 -0.30 19.99 -3.22
N LEU A 74 0.22 19.23 -4.19
CA LEU A 74 1.08 18.08 -3.93
C LEU A 74 2.32 18.50 -3.12
N ARG A 75 2.97 19.60 -3.50
CA ARG A 75 4.14 20.12 -2.78
C ARG A 75 3.80 20.54 -1.35
N ASN A 76 2.67 21.23 -1.16
CA ASN A 76 2.20 21.63 0.17
C ASN A 76 1.94 20.41 1.05
N LYS A 77 1.24 19.39 0.52
CA LYS A 77 0.97 18.13 1.23
C LYS A 77 2.26 17.38 1.59
N LEU A 78 3.21 17.28 0.67
CA LEU A 78 4.52 16.65 0.95
C LEU A 78 5.31 17.37 2.05
N ASN A 79 5.23 18.70 2.10
CA ASN A 79 5.86 19.49 3.16
C ASN A 79 5.15 19.28 4.51
N ASP A 80 3.82 19.27 4.51
CA ASP A 80 2.99 19.10 5.71
C ASP A 80 3.20 17.74 6.36
N TYR A 81 3.35 16.69 5.53
CA TYR A 81 3.62 15.33 6.01
C TYR A 81 5.05 15.08 6.48
N GLY A 82 5.93 16.08 6.39
CA GLY A 82 7.31 15.97 6.87
C GLY A 82 8.11 14.87 6.18
N VAL A 83 7.80 14.54 4.91
CA VAL A 83 8.54 13.52 4.14
C VAL A 83 10.02 13.92 3.93
N GLY A 84 10.38 15.19 4.19
CA GLY A 84 11.76 15.67 4.29
C GLY A 84 12.38 15.66 5.70
N LYS A 85 11.73 15.09 6.73
CA LYS A 85 12.17 15.18 8.14
C LYS A 85 12.10 13.87 8.94
N ALA A 86 11.82 12.74 8.29
CA ALA A 86 11.65 11.45 8.96
C ALA A 86 12.96 10.62 9.13
N GLU A 87 14.13 11.25 8.99
CA GLU A 87 15.41 10.66 9.41
C GLU A 87 16.24 11.74 10.14
N ALA A 88 16.10 11.77 11.47
CA ALA A 88 17.04 12.36 12.42
C ALA A 88 16.94 11.61 13.74
#